data_AF-A7RX45-F1
#
_entry.id   AF-A7RX45-F1
#
_cell.length_a   1.000
_cell.length_b   1.000
_cell.length_c   1.000
_cell.angle_alpha   90.00
_cell.angle_beta   90.00
_cell.angle_gamma   90.00
#
_symmetry.space_group_name_H-M   'P 1'
#
loop_
_entity.id
_entity.type
_entity.pdbx_description
1 polymer ?
#
loop_
_entity_poly.entity_id
_entity_poly.type
_entity_poly.pdbx_seq_one_letter_code
_entity_poly.pdbx_strand_id
1 'polypeptide(L)'
;MVHVDIIVLYSLSAQAVNIFDEALEQGMTGKTWIASDGWARSPLVRQSRYIPIIQGTIGLEFRDVKHELLEDHLLNITSSTHKGLWWSQFWSELFNCSTGHVKSEKTCNGSERISRELYQNKLHGPLIAYVRDAVYASAHALHTLLICNS
;
A
#
# COMPACT_ATOMS: atom_id res chain seq x y z
N MET A 1 -4.76 -7.42 -40.59
CA MET A 1 -3.83 -7.32 -39.45
C MET A 1 -4.58 -6.64 -38.33
N VAL A 2 -4.72 -7.26 -37.16
CA VAL A 2 -5.45 -6.67 -36.03
C VAL A 2 -4.52 -5.69 -35.33
N HIS A 3 -4.96 -4.44 -35.21
CA HIS A 3 -4.24 -3.41 -34.47
C HIS A 3 -4.81 -3.37 -33.05
N VAL A 4 -3.95 -3.55 -32.05
CA VAL A 4 -4.34 -3.54 -30.63
C VAL A 4 -3.72 -2.31 -29.98
N ASP A 5 -4.56 -1.39 -29.52
CA ASP A 5 -4.13 -0.14 -28.88
C ASP A 5 -4.39 -0.11 -27.38
N ILE A 6 -5.34 -0.93 -26.92
CA ILE A 6 -5.77 -0.97 -25.53
C ILE A 6 -5.50 -2.38 -25.00
N ILE A 7 -4.79 -2.45 -23.89
CA ILE A 7 -4.44 -3.72 -23.23
C ILE A 7 -5.01 -3.69 -21.81
N VAL A 8 -5.92 -4.62 -21.52
CA VAL A 8 -6.39 -4.87 -20.16
C VAL A 8 -5.44 -5.86 -19.50
N LEU A 9 -4.77 -5.44 -18.44
CA LEU A 9 -3.87 -6.30 -17.67
C LEU A 9 -4.46 -6.53 -16.28
N TYR A 10 -5.05 -7.71 -16.10
CA TYR A 10 -5.56 -8.16 -14.80
C TYR A 10 -4.54 -9.09 -14.15
N SER A 11 -3.75 -8.56 -13.21
CA SER A 11 -2.67 -9.31 -12.56
C SER A 11 -2.30 -8.71 -11.20
N LEU A 12 -1.40 -9.39 -10.50
CA LEU A 12 -0.69 -8.84 -9.35
C LEU A 12 0.55 -8.07 -9.80
N SER A 13 1.02 -7.17 -8.94
CA SER A 13 2.20 -6.34 -9.17
C SER A 13 3.44 -7.11 -9.67
N ALA A 14 3.76 -8.27 -9.09
CA ALA A 14 4.93 -9.05 -9.49
C ALA A 14 4.80 -9.61 -10.92
N GLN A 15 3.59 -10.00 -11.33
CA GLN A 15 3.33 -10.50 -12.68
C GLN A 15 3.33 -9.35 -13.70
N ALA A 16 2.78 -8.20 -13.32
CA ALA A 16 2.80 -6.99 -14.14
C ALA A 16 4.24 -6.53 -14.42
N VAL A 17 5.12 -6.56 -13.41
CA VAL A 17 6.56 -6.25 -13.57
C VAL A 17 7.20 -7.11 -14.66
N ASN A 18 7.00 -8.43 -14.63
CA ASN A 18 7.57 -9.33 -15.64
C ASN A 18 7.08 -8.98 -17.06
N ILE A 19 5.80 -8.61 -17.20
CA ILE A 19 5.23 -8.22 -18.50
C ILE A 19 5.79 -6.88 -18.97
N PHE A 20 5.97 -5.92 -18.06
CA PHE A 20 6.50 -4.61 -18.40
C PHE A 20 7.99 -4.61 -18.68
N ASP A 21 8.75 -5.50 -18.05
CA ASP A 21 10.16 -5.73 -18.40
C ASP A 21 10.26 -6.20 -19.86
N GLU A 22 9.49 -7.23 -20.25
CA GLU A 22 9.46 -7.70 -21.64
C GLU A 22 8.91 -6.65 -22.62
N ALA A 23 7.83 -5.96 -22.26
CA ALA A 23 7.25 -4.91 -23.10
C ALA A 23 8.24 -3.76 -23.35
N LEU A 24 9.07 -3.44 -22.36
CA LEU A 24 10.14 -2.45 -22.49
C LEU A 24 11.24 -2.95 -23.41
N GLU A 25 11.67 -4.20 -23.26
CA GLU A 25 12.67 -4.83 -24.14
C GLU A 25 12.22 -4.88 -25.60
N GLN A 26 10.93 -5.14 -25.84
CA GLN A 26 10.32 -5.14 -27.17
C GLN A 26 9.97 -3.74 -27.70
N GLY A 27 10.23 -2.68 -26.94
CA GLY A 27 9.91 -1.31 -27.34
C GLY A 27 8.41 -1.05 -27.55
N MET A 28 7.55 -1.74 -26.79
CA MET A 28 6.09 -1.65 -26.90
C MET A 28 5.55 -0.32 -26.35
N THR A 29 5.75 0.73 -27.15
CA THR A 29 5.26 2.09 -26.87
C THR A 29 3.89 2.33 -27.52
N GLY A 30 3.22 3.42 -27.13
CA GLY A 30 1.97 3.85 -27.75
C GLY A 30 0.76 2.98 -27.41
N LYS A 31 0.82 2.19 -26.32
CA LYS A 31 -0.31 1.39 -25.82
C LYS A 31 -0.97 2.08 -24.64
N THR A 32 -2.29 1.96 -24.56
CA THR A 32 -3.07 2.36 -23.39
C THR A 32 -3.32 1.14 -22.53
N TRP A 33 -2.88 1.18 -21.28
CA TRP A 33 -3.09 0.08 -20.34
C TRP A 33 -4.29 0.37 -19.45
N ILE A 34 -5.08 -0.69 -19.20
CA ILE A 34 -6.13 -0.70 -18.19
C ILE A 34 -5.65 -1.60 -17.04
N ALA A 35 -5.41 -1.00 -15.89
CA ALA A 35 -4.83 -1.66 -14.72
C ALA A 35 -5.90 -2.21 -13.77
N SER A 36 -5.70 -3.44 -13.29
CA SER A 36 -6.38 -3.93 -12.11
C SER A 36 -5.88 -3.24 -10.83
N ASP A 37 -6.67 -3.33 -9.77
CA ASP A 37 -6.29 -2.87 -8.42
C ASP A 37 -5.01 -3.55 -7.91
N GLY A 38 -4.72 -4.76 -8.38
CA GLY A 38 -3.51 -5.52 -8.03
C GLY A 38 -2.18 -4.87 -8.42
N TRP A 39 -2.17 -3.87 -9.32
CA TRP A 39 -0.95 -3.16 -9.70
C TRP A 39 -1.10 -1.66 -10.00
N ALA A 40 -2.31 -1.11 -10.13
CA ALA A 40 -2.55 0.29 -10.48
C ALA A 40 -1.77 1.30 -9.61
N ARG A 41 -1.60 1.01 -8.32
CA ARG A 41 -0.81 1.83 -7.37
C ARG A 41 0.54 1.27 -6.97
N SER A 42 0.94 0.16 -7.56
CA SER A 42 2.15 -0.54 -7.13
C SER A 42 3.39 0.33 -7.30
N PRO A 43 4.19 0.57 -6.25
CA PRO A 43 5.47 1.25 -6.40
C PRO A 43 6.44 0.44 -7.28
N LEU A 44 6.24 -0.88 -7.40
CA LEU A 44 7.02 -1.73 -8.29
C LEU A 44 6.76 -1.44 -9.76
N VAL A 45 5.56 -0.99 -10.13
CA VAL A 45 5.20 -0.64 -11.52
C VAL A 45 5.37 0.87 -11.78
N ARG A 46 5.19 1.71 -10.78
CA ARG A 46 5.31 3.19 -10.91
C ARG A 46 6.76 3.69 -10.97
N GLN A 47 7.69 2.85 -11.40
CA GLN A 47 9.09 3.21 -11.58
C GLN A 47 9.29 4.02 -12.86
N SER A 48 10.23 4.96 -12.84
CA SER A 48 10.52 5.82 -14.00
C SER A 48 10.88 5.05 -15.27
N ARG A 49 11.51 3.87 -15.15
CA ARG A 49 11.88 3.01 -16.28
C ARG A 49 10.71 2.56 -17.15
N TYR A 50 9.51 2.44 -16.58
CA TYR A 50 8.32 1.98 -17.30
C TYR A 50 7.51 3.11 -17.94
N ILE A 51 7.77 4.38 -17.59
CA ILE A 51 7.03 5.53 -18.13
C ILE A 51 6.87 5.49 -19.65
N PRO A 52 7.90 5.15 -20.47
CA PRO A 52 7.75 5.11 -21.92
C PRO A 52 6.66 4.15 -22.44
N ILE A 53 6.32 3.12 -21.66
CA ILE A 53 5.36 2.09 -22.07
C ILE A 53 4.01 2.18 -21.33
N ILE A 54 3.97 2.69 -20.09
CA ILE A 54 2.74 2.75 -19.27
C ILE A 54 2.15 4.15 -19.09
N GLN A 55 2.76 5.20 -19.66
CA GLN A 55 2.23 6.56 -19.55
C GLN A 55 0.77 6.62 -20.05
N GLY A 56 -0.11 7.23 -19.26
CA GLY A 56 -1.54 7.33 -19.58
C GLY A 56 -2.38 6.11 -19.17
N THR A 57 -1.81 5.18 -18.39
CA THR A 57 -2.57 4.04 -17.82
C THR A 57 -3.81 4.52 -17.05
N ILE A 58 -4.93 3.85 -17.28
CA ILE A 58 -6.17 4.01 -16.50
C ILE A 58 -6.25 2.86 -15.51
N GLY A 59 -6.33 3.16 -14.22
CA GLY A 59 -6.34 2.14 -13.17
C GLY A 59 -7.65 2.05 -12.42
N LEU A 60 -7.95 0.85 -11.95
CA LEU A 60 -9.01 0.59 -10.99
C LEU A 60 -8.45 0.65 -9.57
N GLU A 61 -9.24 1.21 -8.66
CA GLU A 61 -8.88 1.35 -7.26
C GLU A 61 -10.13 1.27 -6.38
N PHE A 62 -9.96 0.75 -5.16
CA PHE A 62 -10.96 0.85 -4.12
C PHE A 62 -11.28 2.31 -3.80
N ARG A 63 -12.55 2.60 -3.49
CA ARG A 63 -12.94 3.93 -3.04
C ARG A 63 -12.16 4.28 -1.77
N ASP A 64 -11.47 5.42 -1.80
CA ASP A 64 -10.78 5.96 -0.64
C ASP A 64 -11.79 6.54 0.35
N VAL A 65 -11.77 6.02 1.58
CA VAL A 65 -12.67 6.42 2.67
C VAL A 65 -11.80 6.80 3.86
N LYS A 66 -11.91 8.07 4.27
CA LYS A 66 -11.15 8.61 5.39
C LYS A 66 -11.84 8.29 6.72
N HIS A 67 -11.07 7.74 7.67
CA HIS A 67 -11.48 7.57 9.06
C HIS A 67 -10.55 8.36 9.97
N GLU A 68 -10.99 9.55 10.41
CA GLU A 68 -10.15 10.47 11.19
C GLU A 68 -9.63 9.86 12.49
N LEU A 69 -10.49 9.15 13.23
CA LEU A 69 -10.07 8.46 14.46
C LEU A 69 -9.02 7.38 14.23
N LEU A 70 -9.07 6.70 13.07
CA LEU A 70 -8.06 5.70 12.72
C LEU A 70 -6.74 6.38 12.32
N GLU A 71 -6.80 7.44 11.53
CA GLU A 71 -5.64 8.26 11.20
C GLU A 71 -4.98 8.79 12.49
N ASP A 72 -5.73 9.44 13.37
CA ASP A 72 -5.22 9.99 14.63
C ASP A 72 -4.62 8.91 15.54
N HIS A 73 -5.20 7.70 15.55
CA HIS A 73 -4.61 6.56 16.25
C HIS A 73 -3.24 6.18 15.64
N LEU A 74 -3.15 6.07 14.32
CA LEU A 74 -1.91 5.75 13.60
C LEU A 74 -0.84 6.85 13.70
N LEU A 75 -1.22 8.11 13.91
CA LEU A 75 -0.26 9.20 14.17
C LEU A 75 0.32 9.15 15.59
N ASN A 76 -0.39 8.52 16.54
CA ASN A 76 -0.02 8.47 17.95
C ASN A 76 0.76 7.21 18.36
N ILE A 77 0.77 6.16 17.54
CA ILE A 77 1.61 4.96 17.75
C ILE A 77 3.11 5.31 17.64
N THR A 78 3.94 4.53 18.32
CA THR A 78 5.41 4.65 18.39
C THR A 78 6.07 3.29 18.27
N SER A 79 7.39 3.29 18.08
CA SER A 79 8.21 2.06 18.12
C SER A 79 8.10 1.29 19.44
N SER A 80 7.64 1.93 20.53
CA SER A 80 7.38 1.30 21.83
C SER A 80 5.96 0.77 22.03
N THR A 81 5.01 1.04 21.12
CA THR A 81 3.59 0.66 21.32
C THR A 81 3.38 -0.85 21.28
N HIS A 82 4.06 -1.57 20.38
CA HIS A 82 3.93 -3.03 20.23
C HIS A 82 5.29 -3.71 20.39
N LYS A 83 5.25 -4.99 20.77
CA LYS A 83 6.42 -5.87 20.80
C LYS A 83 6.31 -6.87 19.65
N GLY A 84 7.36 -6.99 18.84
CA GLY A 84 7.43 -7.95 17.75
C GLY A 84 8.46 -7.56 16.71
N LEU A 85 9.05 -8.54 16.04
CA LEU A 85 10.14 -8.34 15.08
C LEU A 85 9.73 -7.43 13.91
N TRP A 86 8.51 -7.58 13.41
CA TRP A 86 7.98 -6.76 12.32
C TRP A 86 7.78 -5.29 12.74
N TRP A 87 7.41 -5.04 14.01
CA TRP A 87 7.19 -3.69 14.52
C TRP A 87 8.51 -2.93 14.59
N SER A 88 9.54 -3.53 15.17
CA SER A 88 10.89 -2.94 15.19
C SER A 88 11.40 -2.66 13.79
N GLN A 89 11.23 -3.60 12.86
CA GLN A 89 11.65 -3.45 11.47
C GLN A 89 10.91 -2.31 10.76
N PHE A 90 9.59 -2.22 10.93
CA PHE A 90 8.77 -1.14 10.35
C PHE A 90 9.28 0.25 10.76
N TRP A 91 9.54 0.47 12.05
CA TRP A 91 10.03 1.75 12.53
C TRP A 91 11.47 2.03 12.06
N SER A 92 12.32 1.01 12.04
CA SER A 92 13.69 1.10 11.50
C SER A 92 13.71 1.53 10.04
N GLU A 93 12.90 0.89 9.19
CA GLU A 93 12.82 1.20 7.76
C GLU A 93 12.17 2.57 7.51
N LEU A 94 11.12 2.91 8.27
CA LEU A 94 10.38 4.15 8.08
C LEU A 94 11.20 5.40 8.46
N PHE A 95 12.00 5.32 9.53
CA PHE A 95 12.79 6.44 10.07
C PHE A 95 14.30 6.35 9.80
N ASN A 96 14.72 5.30 9.08
CA ASN A 96 16.12 4.97 8.79
C ASN A 96 16.97 4.98 10.07
N CYS A 97 16.57 4.17 11.06
CA CYS A 97 17.20 4.06 12.37
C CYS A 97 17.35 2.60 12.80
N SER A 98 18.22 2.30 13.75
CA SER A 98 18.43 0.95 14.29
C SER A 98 17.75 0.76 15.65
N THR A 99 17.11 -0.39 15.88
CA THR A 99 16.49 -0.72 17.18
C THR A 99 17.48 -1.31 18.21
N GLY A 100 18.79 -1.24 17.93
CA GLY A 100 19.85 -1.76 18.78
C GLY A 100 20.94 -0.72 19.05
N HIS A 101 21.77 -0.97 20.07
CA HIS A 101 22.90 -0.11 20.40
C HIS A 101 24.10 -0.36 19.47
N VAL A 102 23.94 -0.03 18.18
CA VAL A 102 25.09 0.06 17.26
C VAL A 102 25.66 1.46 17.41
N LYS A 103 26.90 1.55 17.91
CA LYS A 103 27.57 2.82 18.29
C LYS A 103 27.75 3.84 17.14
N SER A 104 27.38 3.48 15.91
CA SER A 104 27.63 4.24 14.69
C SER A 104 26.35 4.65 13.94
N GLU A 105 25.17 4.22 14.39
CA GLU A 105 23.91 4.45 13.68
C GLU A 105 22.90 5.22 14.53
N LYS A 106 22.04 6.01 13.87
CA LYS A 106 20.89 6.67 14.49
C LYS A 106 20.00 5.59 15.14
N THR A 107 19.92 5.56 16.47
CA THR A 107 19.09 4.60 17.20
C THR A 107 17.64 5.06 17.24
N CYS A 108 16.69 4.16 16.98
CA CYS A 108 15.28 4.43 17.21
C CYS A 108 15.02 4.42 18.74
N ASN A 109 14.63 5.56 19.32
CA ASN A 109 14.51 5.69 20.79
C ASN A 109 13.06 5.74 21.28
N GLY A 110 12.07 5.62 20.39
CA GLY A 110 10.64 5.68 20.74
C GLY A 110 10.04 7.08 20.71
N SER A 111 10.85 8.10 20.42
CA SER A 111 10.37 9.48 20.22
C SER A 111 9.92 9.75 18.79
N GLU A 112 10.14 8.82 17.87
CA GLU A 112 9.72 8.95 16.47
C GLU A 112 8.20 9.04 16.38
N ARG A 113 7.71 9.94 15.52
CA ARG A 113 6.29 10.17 15.30
C ARG A 113 5.98 10.14 13.81
N ILE A 114 4.92 9.43 13.46
CA ILE A 114 4.38 9.47 12.10
C ILE A 114 3.71 10.84 11.95
N SER A 115 4.24 11.67 11.05
CA SER A 115 3.60 12.94 10.72
C SER A 115 2.43 12.70 9.77
N ARG A 116 1.47 13.63 9.71
CA ARG A 116 0.37 13.56 8.76
C ARG A 116 0.88 13.50 7.30
N GLU A 117 1.93 14.24 6.99
CA GLU A 117 2.57 14.21 5.66
C GLU A 117 3.16 12.83 5.35
N LEU A 118 3.88 12.23 6.31
CA LEU A 118 4.46 10.90 6.15
C LEU A 118 3.36 9.85 5.95
N TYR A 119 2.29 9.93 6.73
CA TYR A 119 1.13 9.06 6.59
C TYR A 119 0.54 9.17 5.19
N GLN A 120 0.18 10.37 4.73
CA GLN A 120 -0.45 10.58 3.42
C GLN A 120 0.44 10.12 2.25
N ASN A 121 1.75 10.32 2.35
CA ASN A 121 2.67 10.03 1.25
C ASN A 121 3.13 8.58 1.19
N LYS A 122 3.23 7.87 2.32
CA LYS A 122 3.86 6.54 2.39
C LYS A 122 3.00 5.43 2.97
N LEU A 123 2.05 5.75 3.85
CA LEU A 123 1.33 4.73 4.63
C LEU A 123 -0.15 4.67 4.26
N HIS A 124 -0.74 5.78 3.82
CA HIS A 124 -2.14 5.85 3.45
C HIS A 124 -2.42 5.00 2.21
N GLY A 125 -3.54 4.29 2.25
CA GLY A 125 -4.04 3.50 1.13
C GLY A 125 -5.51 3.16 1.34
N PRO A 126 -6.30 3.06 0.25
CA PRO A 126 -7.76 2.90 0.36
C PRO A 126 -8.16 1.60 1.07
N LEU A 127 -7.32 0.56 1.01
CA LEU A 127 -7.55 -0.74 1.66
C LEU A 127 -7.65 -0.66 3.20
N ILE A 128 -7.07 0.37 3.84
CA ILE A 128 -7.07 0.49 5.31
C ILE A 128 -8.50 0.56 5.85
N ALA A 129 -9.39 1.31 5.17
CA ALA A 129 -10.79 1.41 5.55
C ALA A 129 -11.51 0.06 5.45
N TYR A 130 -11.24 -0.72 4.41
CA TYR A 130 -11.87 -2.04 4.22
C TYR A 130 -11.41 -3.07 5.25
N VAL A 131 -10.16 -3.00 5.73
CA VAL A 131 -9.70 -3.83 6.85
C VAL A 131 -10.49 -3.50 8.13
N ARG A 132 -10.67 -2.22 8.43
CA ARG A 132 -11.50 -1.78 9.56
C ARG A 132 -12.94 -2.27 9.39
N ASP A 133 -13.53 -2.08 8.22
CA ASP A 133 -14.92 -2.43 7.97
C ASP A 133 -15.15 -3.95 8.03
N ALA A 134 -14.18 -4.77 7.60
CA ALA A 134 -14.25 -6.23 7.77
C ALA A 134 -14.28 -6.65 9.25
N VAL A 135 -13.46 -6.00 10.10
CA VAL A 135 -13.46 -6.23 11.55
C VAL A 135 -14.80 -5.80 12.16
N TYR A 136 -15.30 -4.61 11.79
CA TYR A 136 -16.59 -4.11 12.28
C TYR A 136 -17.77 -4.97 11.81
N ALA A 137 -17.77 -5.42 10.55
CA ALA A 137 -18.80 -6.31 10.02
C ALA A 137 -18.86 -7.63 10.82
N SER A 138 -17.69 -8.19 11.15
CA SER A 138 -17.59 -9.38 11.99
C SER A 138 -18.10 -9.13 13.41
N ALA A 139 -17.71 -8.00 14.01
CA ALA A 139 -18.17 -7.60 15.35
C ALA A 139 -19.68 -7.37 15.40
N HIS A 140 -20.26 -6.71 14.39
CA HIS A 140 -21.70 -6.50 14.27
C HIS A 140 -22.45 -7.82 14.12
N ALA A 141 -21.97 -8.75 13.28
CA ALA A 141 -22.58 -10.07 13.13
C ALA A 141 -22.61 -10.84 14.46
N LEU A 142 -21.49 -10.86 15.18
CA LEU A 142 -21.41 -11.50 16.51
C LEU A 142 -22.31 -10.81 17.53
N HIS A 143 -22.33 -9.48 17.56
CA HIS A 143 -23.18 -8.70 18.46
C HIS A 143 -24.66 -9.00 18.21
N THR A 144 -25.09 -9.06 16.95
CA THR A 144 -26.47 -9.44 16.58
C THR A 144 -26.79 -10.86 17.05
N LEU A 145 -25.89 -11.83 16.86
CA LEU A 145 -26.10 -13.21 17.35
C LEU A 145 -26.22 -13.30 18.88
N LEU A 146 -25.45 -12.50 19.61
CA LEU A 146 -25.43 -12.52 21.08
C LEU A 146 -26.62 -11.78 21.71
N ILE A 147 -27.14 -10.75 21.05
CA ILE A 147 -28.23 -9.91 21.57
C ILE A 147 -29.59 -10.33 21.03
N CYS A 148 -29.63 -11.12 19.96
CA CYS A 148 -30.79 -11.93 19.64
C CYS A 148 -31.02 -12.96 20.77
N ASN A 149 -31.91 -12.61 21.71
CA ASN A 149 -32.56 -13.60 22.57
C ASN A 149 -33.31 -14.61 21.70
N SER A 150 -33.27 -15.88 22.12
CA SER A 150 -34.30 -16.90 21.83
C SER A 150 -35.72 -16.38 22.01
#